data_AF-A0A8T2S6C8-F1
#
_entry.id   AF-A0A8T2S6C8-F1
#
_cell.length_a   1.000
_cell.length_b   1.000
_cell.length_c   1.000
_cell.angle_alpha   90.00
_cell.angle_beta   90.00
_cell.angle_gamma   90.00
#
_symmetry.space_group_name_H-M   'P 1'
#
loop_
_entity.id
_entity.type
_entity.pdbx_description
1 polymer ?
#
loop_
_entity_poly.entity_id
_entity_poly.type
_entity_poly.pdbx_seq_one_letter_code
_entity_poly.pdbx_strand_id
1 'polypeptide(L)'
;MPTVKRNSFAPHEPYAYGQWVAFKLSYTGEGSLYIRNASLPWGKWYDYPDKDREVAAPNGQAVAPGSIVYVAACGQENSPSGTEGTFEIWSSTSKVAHCKHGTFGSSQLLVPYKCTRINP
;
A
#
# COMPACT_ATOMS: atom_id res chain seq x y z
N MET A 1 25.14 7.39 33.74
CA MET A 1 24.45 6.75 32.61
C MET A 1 25.17 7.19 31.34
N PRO A 2 25.66 6.29 30.46
CA PRO A 2 26.38 6.73 29.29
C PRO A 2 25.39 7.19 28.22
N THR A 3 25.51 8.45 27.81
CA THR A 3 24.81 9.05 26.68
C THR A 3 25.33 8.41 25.39
N VAL A 4 24.51 7.60 24.72
CA VAL A 4 24.83 7.08 23.39
C VAL A 4 24.79 8.24 22.40
N LYS A 5 25.96 8.68 21.94
CA LYS A 5 26.09 9.53 20.76
C LYS A 5 25.62 8.71 19.56
N ARG A 6 24.51 9.12 18.93
CA ARG A 6 24.11 8.56 17.63
C ARG A 6 25.13 9.04 16.60
N ASN A 7 25.93 8.12 16.07
CA ASN A 7 26.75 8.36 14.89
C ASN A 7 25.82 8.72 13.71
N SER A 8 26.08 9.88 13.13
CA SER A 8 25.66 10.36 11.82
C SER A 8 26.11 9.40 10.71
N PHE A 9 25.24 9.07 9.73
CA PHE A 9 25.52 8.77 8.30
C PHE A 9 24.27 8.15 7.64
N ALA A 10 23.32 9.00 7.24
CA ALA A 10 22.38 8.76 6.13
C ALA A 10 21.95 10.14 5.60
N PRO A 11 21.83 10.37 4.28
CA PRO A 11 21.14 11.57 3.79
C PRO A 11 19.78 11.59 4.46
N HIS A 12 19.39 12.77 4.94
CA HIS A 12 18.22 12.97 5.78
C HIS A 12 16.98 12.44 5.05
N GLU A 13 16.54 11.20 5.31
CA GLU A 13 15.19 10.80 4.91
C GLU A 13 14.28 11.89 5.52
N PRO A 14 13.50 12.62 4.71
CA PRO A 14 12.60 13.64 5.19
C PRO A 14 11.76 13.04 6.31
N TYR A 15 11.53 13.76 7.41
CA TYR A 15 10.83 13.26 8.61
C TYR A 15 9.52 12.50 8.30
N ALA A 16 8.88 12.80 7.16
CA ALA A 16 7.67 12.18 6.63
C ALA A 16 7.82 10.73 6.12
N TYR A 17 9.00 10.31 5.67
CA TYR A 17 9.23 8.91 5.24
C TYR A 17 9.24 7.93 6.42
N GLY A 18 9.27 8.45 7.65
CA GLY A 18 9.13 7.66 8.87
C GLY A 18 7.82 6.86 8.94
N GLN A 19 6.78 7.24 8.18
CA GLN A 19 5.58 6.43 8.01
C GLN A 19 5.31 6.10 6.54
N TRP A 20 5.32 4.80 6.24
CA TRP A 20 5.08 4.26 4.92
C TRP A 20 4.40 2.90 5.01
N VAL A 21 3.80 2.47 3.91
CA VAL A 21 3.25 1.14 3.73
C VAL A 21 3.58 0.66 2.31
N ALA A 22 3.78 -0.65 2.17
CA ALA A 22 3.86 -1.31 0.87
C ALA A 22 3.09 -2.63 0.97
N PHE A 23 2.02 -2.76 0.19
CA PHE A 23 1.24 -3.98 0.06
C PHE A 23 1.82 -4.78 -1.10
N LYS A 24 2.32 -5.98 -0.80
CA LYS A 24 2.72 -6.97 -1.81
C LYS A 24 1.52 -7.84 -2.15
N LEU A 25 1.03 -7.73 -3.38
CA LEU A 25 -0.09 -8.53 -3.89
C LEU A 25 0.46 -9.64 -4.78
N SER A 26 0.10 -10.88 -4.46
CA SER A 26 0.37 -12.06 -5.29
C SER A 26 -0.95 -12.76 -5.58
N TYR A 27 -1.22 -13.03 -6.86
CA TYR A 27 -2.45 -13.70 -7.28
C TYR A 27 -2.14 -15.00 -8.00
N THR A 28 -2.78 -16.10 -7.59
CA THR A 28 -2.58 -17.45 -8.17
C THR A 28 -3.86 -18.05 -8.76
N GLY A 29 -4.93 -17.26 -8.86
CA GLY A 29 -6.20 -17.70 -9.45
C GLY A 29 -6.23 -17.53 -10.97
N GLU A 30 -7.42 -17.57 -11.55
CA GLU A 30 -7.65 -17.39 -12.98
C GLU A 30 -8.22 -16.01 -13.31
N GLY A 31 -7.94 -15.49 -14.51
CA GLY A 31 -8.34 -14.14 -14.90
C GLY A 31 -7.45 -13.07 -14.26
N SER A 32 -7.87 -11.81 -14.27
CA SER A 32 -7.10 -10.70 -13.66
C SER A 32 -7.88 -10.05 -12.55
N LEU A 33 -7.17 -9.64 -11.50
CA LEU A 33 -7.68 -8.71 -10.51
C LEU A 33 -7.29 -7.29 -10.89
N TYR A 34 -8.02 -6.31 -10.37
CA TYR A 34 -7.80 -4.90 -10.62
C TYR A 34 -7.85 -4.12 -9.32
N ILE A 35 -6.94 -3.15 -9.19
CA ILE A 35 -7.02 -2.17 -8.12
C ILE A 35 -8.01 -1.08 -8.53
N ARG A 36 -8.92 -0.73 -7.63
CA ARG A 36 -9.94 0.32 -7.83
C ARG A 36 -10.15 1.13 -6.56
N ASN A 37 -10.80 2.28 -6.72
CA ASN A 37 -11.19 3.18 -5.64
C ASN A 37 -10.03 3.51 -4.68
N ALA A 38 -8.81 3.59 -5.21
CA ALA A 38 -7.62 3.97 -4.47
C ALA A 38 -7.65 5.47 -4.15
N SER A 39 -7.55 5.82 -2.88
CA SER A 39 -7.63 7.20 -2.38
C SER A 39 -6.75 7.39 -1.14
N LEU A 40 -6.06 8.52 -1.07
CA LEU A 40 -5.29 8.96 0.10
C LEU A 40 -5.83 10.32 0.57
N PRO A 41 -6.46 10.40 1.74
CA PRO A 41 -6.64 11.69 2.42
C PRO A 41 -5.31 12.31 2.86
N TRP A 42 -4.29 11.48 3.12
CA TRP A 42 -2.96 11.92 3.57
C TRP A 42 -1.83 11.11 2.93
N GLY A 43 -0.76 11.82 2.55
CA GLY A 43 0.43 11.24 1.96
C GLY A 43 0.37 11.16 0.43
N LYS A 44 1.29 10.39 -0.15
CA LYS A 44 1.43 10.20 -1.60
C LYS A 44 1.59 8.72 -1.94
N TRP A 45 1.20 8.35 -3.17
CA TRP A 45 1.56 7.05 -3.75
C TRP A 45 2.98 7.12 -4.30
N TYR A 46 3.75 6.03 -4.20
CA TYR A 46 5.11 5.98 -4.74
C TYR A 46 5.41 4.64 -5.44
N ASP A 47 6.38 4.67 -6.35
CA ASP A 47 6.85 3.48 -7.06
C ASP A 47 7.83 2.69 -6.19
N TYR A 48 7.34 1.64 -5.51
CA TYR A 48 8.16 0.85 -4.60
C TYR A 48 9.39 0.24 -5.30
N PRO A 49 10.60 0.33 -4.71
CA PRO A 49 10.91 0.77 -3.33
C PRO A 49 11.26 2.25 -3.17
N ASP A 50 11.16 3.06 -4.22
CA ASP A 50 11.64 4.44 -4.27
C ASP A 50 10.56 5.44 -3.81
N LYS A 51 10.65 5.92 -2.56
CA LYS A 51 9.70 6.86 -1.98
C LYS A 51 9.78 8.28 -2.57
N ASP A 52 10.88 8.61 -3.24
CA ASP A 52 11.05 9.91 -3.92
C ASP A 52 10.28 9.94 -5.24
N ARG A 53 10.06 8.76 -5.85
CA ARG A 53 9.31 8.59 -7.08
C ARG A 53 7.81 8.53 -6.82
N GLU A 54 7.19 9.71 -6.72
CA GLU A 54 5.73 9.84 -6.65
C GLU A 54 5.06 9.34 -7.94
N VAL A 55 3.92 8.65 -7.79
CA VAL A 55 3.11 8.14 -8.90
C VAL A 55 1.63 8.45 -8.70
N ALA A 56 0.84 8.30 -9.77
CA ALA A 56 -0.60 8.41 -9.68
C ALA A 56 -1.20 7.26 -8.85
N ALA A 57 -2.44 7.44 -8.39
CA ALA A 57 -3.18 6.39 -7.72
C ALA A 57 -3.26 5.13 -8.61
N PRO A 58 -3.13 3.92 -8.04
CA PRO A 58 -3.04 2.65 -8.79
C PRO A 58 -4.38 2.17 -9.39
N ASN A 59 -5.33 3.09 -9.61
CA ASN A 59 -6.64 2.77 -10.16
C ASN A 59 -6.51 2.19 -11.58
N GLY A 60 -7.07 1.00 -11.80
CA GLY A 60 -6.99 0.27 -13.07
C GLY A 60 -5.77 -0.65 -13.19
N GLN A 61 -4.83 -0.61 -12.24
CA GLN A 61 -3.68 -1.51 -12.25
C GLN A 61 -4.12 -2.97 -12.15
N ALA A 62 -3.69 -3.78 -13.11
CA ALA A 62 -4.01 -5.21 -13.16
C ALA A 62 -3.02 -6.02 -12.31
N VAL A 63 -3.53 -7.02 -11.62
CA VAL A 63 -2.76 -8.07 -10.94
C VAL A 63 -3.08 -9.39 -11.65
N ALA A 64 -2.20 -9.77 -12.57
CA ALA A 64 -2.34 -10.99 -13.36
C ALA A 64 -1.94 -12.23 -12.54
N PRO A 65 -2.40 -13.44 -12.92
CA PRO A 65 -1.99 -14.68 -12.28
C PRO A 65 -0.47 -14.87 -12.36
N GLY A 66 0.14 -15.31 -11.26
CA GLY A 66 1.58 -15.48 -11.14
C GLY A 66 2.39 -14.19 -11.04
N SER A 67 1.74 -13.02 -11.14
CA SER A 67 2.42 -11.72 -11.00
C SER A 67 2.46 -11.25 -9.54
N ILE A 68 3.45 -10.41 -9.26
CA ILE A 68 3.56 -9.65 -8.01
C ILE A 68 3.40 -8.18 -8.34
N VAL A 69 2.51 -7.51 -7.62
CA VAL A 69 2.29 -6.07 -7.74
C VAL A 69 2.46 -5.42 -6.38
N TYR A 70 3.03 -4.22 -6.34
CA TYR A 70 3.16 -3.41 -5.15
C TYR A 70 2.21 -2.22 -5.20
N VAL A 71 1.50 -1.99 -4.11
CA VAL A 71 0.75 -0.75 -3.85
C VAL A 71 1.37 -0.09 -2.64
N ALA A 72 1.95 1.09 -2.81
CA ALA A 72 2.78 1.69 -1.79
C ALA A 72 2.47 3.18 -1.61
N ALA A 73 2.39 3.60 -0.35
CA ALA A 73 2.11 4.97 0.03
C ALA A 73 3.02 5.40 1.20
N CYS A 74 3.39 6.66 1.23
CA CYS A 74 4.22 7.24 2.28
C CYS A 74 3.75 8.66 2.64
N GLY A 75 4.21 9.18 3.77
CA GLY A 75 4.05 10.59 4.10
C GLY A 75 4.65 11.48 3.01
N GLN A 76 4.04 12.65 2.80
CA GLN A 76 4.55 13.61 1.83
C GLN A 76 5.75 14.36 2.39
N GLU A 77 6.74 14.65 1.54
CA GLU A 77 7.97 15.31 1.94
C GLU A 77 7.69 16.57 2.77
N ASN A 78 8.41 16.73 3.88
CA ASN A 78 8.28 17.88 4.80
C ASN A 78 6.91 18.06 5.47
N SER A 79 6.01 17.07 5.39
CA SER A 79 4.77 17.03 6.16
C SER A 79 4.97 16.29 7.49
N PRO A 80 4.44 16.79 8.62
CA PRO A 80 4.41 16.04 9.88
C PRO A 80 3.42 14.86 9.82
N SER A 81 2.55 14.83 8.80
CA SER A 81 1.56 13.77 8.59
C SER A 81 2.16 12.62 7.79
N GLY A 82 1.91 11.39 8.24
CA GLY A 82 2.28 10.20 7.48
C GLY A 82 1.25 9.88 6.39
N THR A 83 0.86 8.61 6.24
CA THR A 83 -0.05 8.20 5.17
C THR A 83 -1.29 7.47 5.68
N GLU A 84 -2.43 7.86 5.14
CA GLU A 84 -3.72 7.22 5.37
C GLU A 84 -4.47 7.12 4.06
N GLY A 85 -5.13 5.98 3.86
CA GLY A 85 -5.98 5.79 2.71
C GLY A 85 -6.49 4.39 2.55
N THR A 86 -7.13 4.18 1.42
CA THR A 86 -7.82 2.94 1.07
C THR A 86 -7.58 2.59 -0.39
N PHE A 87 -7.72 1.31 -0.71
CA PHE A 87 -7.90 0.82 -2.07
C PHE A 87 -8.68 -0.49 -2.03
N GLU A 88 -9.27 -0.87 -3.15
CA GLU A 88 -10.03 -2.11 -3.27
C GLU A 88 -9.42 -3.00 -4.34
N ILE A 89 -9.53 -4.31 -4.11
CA ILE A 89 -9.16 -5.33 -5.09
C ILE A 89 -10.45 -5.90 -5.65
N TRP A 90 -10.57 -5.92 -6.97
CA TRP A 90 -11.76 -6.36 -7.70
C TRP A 90 -11.43 -7.46 -8.69
N SER A 91 -12.34 -8.42 -8.88
CA SER A 91 -12.40 -9.21 -10.10
C SER A 91 -13.09 -8.41 -11.21
N SER A 92 -13.40 -9.03 -12.34
CA SER A 92 -14.17 -8.37 -13.42
C SER A 92 -15.50 -7.78 -12.93
N THR A 93 -16.18 -8.44 -11.98
CA THR A 93 -17.54 -8.10 -11.56
C THR A 93 -17.70 -7.81 -10.06
N SER A 94 -16.78 -8.29 -9.22
CA SER A 94 -17.02 -8.34 -7.77
C SER A 94 -15.84 -7.80 -6.98
N LYS A 95 -16.13 -7.07 -5.89
CA LYS A 95 -15.11 -6.68 -4.93
C LYS A 95 -14.57 -7.93 -4.23
N VAL A 96 -13.26 -8.09 -4.19
CA VAL A 96 -12.60 -9.21 -3.51
C VAL A 96 -12.13 -8.79 -2.12
N ALA A 97 -11.53 -7.61 -2.01
CA ALA A 97 -11.01 -7.09 -0.75
C ALA A 97 -11.12 -5.56 -0.68
N HIS A 98 -11.18 -5.05 0.54
CA HIS A 98 -11.01 -3.64 0.87
C HIS A 98 -9.80 -3.49 1.78
N CYS A 99 -8.82 -2.74 1.34
CA CYS A 99 -7.58 -2.48 2.04
C CYS A 99 -7.62 -1.06 2.60
N LYS A 100 -7.35 -0.90 3.89
CA LYS A 100 -7.21 0.39 4.56
C LYS A 100 -5.84 0.45 5.24
N HIS A 101 -5.15 1.57 5.14
CA HIS A 101 -4.03 1.89 6.01
C HIS A 101 -4.27 3.23 6.68
N GLY A 102 -3.98 3.30 7.98
CA GLY A 102 -4.09 4.52 8.77
C GLY A 102 -2.73 5.05 9.16
N THR A 103 -2.71 6.33 9.53
CA THR A 103 -1.57 6.95 10.21
C THR A 103 -1.34 6.19 11.53
N PHE A 104 -0.13 5.66 11.76
CA PHE A 104 0.27 4.94 12.98
C PHE A 104 -0.37 3.55 13.24
N GLY A 105 -0.11 2.58 12.34
CA GLY A 105 -0.19 1.15 12.70
C GLY A 105 -1.59 0.53 12.72
N SER A 106 -2.60 1.19 12.17
CA SER A 106 -3.99 0.71 12.08
C SER A 106 -4.36 0.22 10.67
N SER A 107 -3.42 -0.44 9.98
CA SER A 107 -3.69 -1.05 8.68
C SER A 107 -4.62 -2.27 8.82
N GLN A 108 -5.70 -2.28 8.05
CA GLN A 108 -6.71 -3.31 8.04
C GLN A 108 -6.87 -3.87 6.63
N LEU A 109 -6.83 -5.19 6.51
CA LEU A 109 -7.25 -5.91 5.30
C LEU A 109 -8.59 -6.56 5.59
N LEU A 110 -9.64 -6.10 4.91
CA LEU A 110 -10.99 -6.64 5.02
C LEU A 110 -11.29 -7.46 3.76
N VAL A 111 -11.43 -8.77 3.91
CA VAL A 111 -11.86 -9.68 2.83
C VAL A 111 -13.32 -10.04 3.11
N PRO A 112 -14.30 -9.35 2.49
CA PRO A 112 -15.71 -9.52 2.83
C PRO A 112 -16.29 -10.88 2.45
N TYR A 113 -15.64 -11.62 1.54
CA TYR A 113 -16.10 -12.93 1.09
C TYR A 113 -15.27 -14.04 1.73
N LYS A 114 -15.95 -14.92 2.49
CA LYS A 114 -15.38 -16.21 2.87
C LYS A 114 -15.16 -17.00 1.57
N CYS A 115 -13.95 -17.51 1.37
CA CYS A 115 -13.68 -18.46 0.29
C CYS A 115 -14.53 -19.71 0.54
N THR A 116 -15.73 -19.76 -0.04
CA THR A 116 -16.52 -20.99 -0.12
C THR A 116 -15.97 -21.80 -1.27
N ARG A 117 -15.26 -22.89 -0.94
CA ARG A 117 -14.90 -23.93 -1.87
C ARG A 117 -16.17 -24.35 -2.62
N ILE A 118 -16.30 -24.00 -3.89
CA ILE A 118 -17.31 -24.61 -4.76
C ILE A 118 -16.75 -26.01 -5.02
N ASN A 119 -17.31 -27.01 -4.35
CA ASN A 119 -16.95 -28.40 -4.64
C ASN A 119 -17.31 -28.71 -6.11
N PRO A 120 -16.45 -29.46 -6.83
CA PRO A 120 -16.72 -29.89 -8.20
C PRO A 120 -17.94 -30.82 -8.28
#